data_AF-A0A7Y5CWK9-F1
#
_entry.id   AF-A0A7Y5CWK9-F1
#
_cell.length_a   1.000
_cell.length_b   1.000
_cell.length_c   1.000
_cell.angle_alpha   90.00
_cell.angle_beta   90.00
_cell.angle_gamma   90.00
#
_symmetry.space_group_name_H-M   'P 1'
#
loop_
_entity.id
_entity.type
_entity.pdbx_description
1 polymer ?
#
loop_
_entity_poly.entity_id
_entity_poly.type
_entity_poly.pdbx_seq_one_letter_code
_entity_poly.pdbx_strand_id
1 'polypeptide(L)'
;MSKAPDKIAMENVNSPGHVVRVDADKYNAMKRAILTTLPKAAPGLTVAELKERLLPLLPDDLFPGGAKAGWWLKGVQLDLEAKGLIARVVTKPLRLHRL
;
A
#
# COMPACT_ATOMS: atom_id res chain seq x y z
N MET A 1 -22.97 -19.88 -3.04
CA MET A 1 -22.64 -19.04 -4.21
C MET A 1 -21.54 -18.07 -3.78
N SER A 2 -20.31 -18.26 -4.25
CA SER A 2 -19.19 -17.34 -3.93
C SER A 2 -19.35 -16.08 -4.79
N LYS A 3 -19.66 -14.93 -4.16
CA LYS A 3 -19.68 -13.63 -4.83
C LYS A 3 -18.26 -13.37 -5.39
N ALA A 4 -18.13 -13.02 -6.66
CA ALA A 4 -16.85 -12.58 -7.19
C ALA A 4 -16.38 -11.37 -6.36
N PRO A 5 -15.11 -11.32 -5.94
CA PRO A 5 -14.64 -10.26 -5.08
C PRO A 5 -14.78 -8.91 -5.80
N ASP A 6 -15.33 -7.93 -5.09
CA ASP A 6 -15.48 -6.57 -5.59
C ASP A 6 -14.10 -6.04 -6.02
N LYS A 7 -14.06 -5.23 -7.08
CA LYS A 7 -12.80 -4.74 -7.67
C LYS A 7 -12.66 -3.24 -7.53
N ILE A 8 -11.45 -2.78 -7.21
CA ILE A 8 -11.10 -1.36 -7.16
C ILE A 8 -10.04 -1.02 -8.21
N ALA A 9 -10.11 0.20 -8.75
CA ALA A 9 -9.07 0.75 -9.61
C ALA A 9 -7.90 1.22 -8.76
N MET A 10 -6.74 0.59 -8.96
CA MET A 10 -5.48 0.98 -8.37
C MET A 10 -4.67 1.77 -9.40
N GLU A 11 -4.38 3.02 -9.09
CA GLU A 11 -3.63 3.96 -9.90
C GLU A 11 -2.11 3.80 -9.68
N ASN A 12 -1.33 4.48 -10.50
CA ASN A 12 0.12 4.51 -10.38
C ASN A 12 0.64 5.91 -10.70
N VAL A 13 1.25 6.56 -9.70
CA VAL A 13 1.83 7.91 -9.88
C VAL A 13 2.89 7.98 -10.99
N ASN A 14 3.57 6.87 -11.30
CA ASN A 14 4.57 6.81 -12.36
C ASN A 14 3.97 6.55 -13.76
N SER A 15 2.68 6.24 -13.85
CA SER A 15 1.96 6.04 -15.12
C SER A 15 0.54 6.62 -15.01
N PRO A 16 0.39 7.96 -15.03
CA PRO A 16 -0.90 8.62 -14.88
C PRO A 16 -1.91 8.16 -15.94
N GLY A 17 -3.17 7.95 -15.53
CA GLY A 17 -4.24 7.47 -16.41
C GLY A 17 -4.28 5.95 -16.61
N HIS A 18 -3.23 5.21 -16.23
CA HIS A 18 -3.27 3.75 -16.23
C HIS A 18 -3.76 3.19 -14.89
N VAL A 19 -4.75 2.31 -14.93
CA VAL A 19 -5.33 1.66 -13.73
C VAL A 19 -5.29 0.14 -13.83
N VAL A 20 -5.05 -0.52 -12.70
CA VAL A 20 -5.17 -1.97 -12.55
C VAL A 20 -6.37 -2.28 -11.67
N ARG A 21 -7.27 -3.16 -12.13
CA ARG A 21 -8.41 -3.61 -11.32
C ARG A 21 -7.99 -4.73 -10.38
N VAL A 22 -8.02 -4.47 -9.08
CA VAL A 22 -7.55 -5.40 -8.05
C VAL A 22 -8.66 -5.74 -7.06
N ASP A 23 -8.47 -6.82 -6.31
CA ASP A 23 -9.37 -7.23 -5.22
C ASP A 23 -9.53 -6.11 -4.17
N ALA A 24 -10.77 -5.72 -3.89
CA ALA A 24 -11.07 -4.58 -3.01
C ALA A 24 -10.70 -4.85 -1.55
N ASP A 25 -10.90 -6.07 -1.05
CA ASP A 25 -10.62 -6.40 0.35
C ASP A 25 -9.11 -6.39 0.62
N LYS A 26 -8.33 -7.00 -0.28
CA LYS A 26 -6.86 -6.97 -0.19
C LYS A 26 -6.31 -5.56 -0.33
N TYR A 27 -6.85 -4.76 -1.27
CA TYR A 27 -6.47 -3.36 -1.41
C TYR A 27 -6.72 -2.58 -0.11
N ASN A 28 -7.94 -2.69 0.45
CA ASN A 28 -8.33 -1.94 1.63
C ASN A 28 -7.55 -2.37 2.87
N ALA A 29 -7.29 -3.67 3.03
CA ALA A 29 -6.45 -4.18 4.11
C ALA A 29 -5.01 -3.63 4.02
N MET A 30 -4.38 -3.67 2.84
CA MET A 30 -3.04 -3.11 2.64
C MET A 30 -3.03 -1.57 2.82
N LYS A 31 -4.03 -0.85 2.30
CA LYS A 31 -4.18 0.60 2.47
C LYS A 31 -4.25 0.98 3.94
N ARG A 32 -5.09 0.29 4.72
CA ARG A 32 -5.19 0.50 6.17
C ARG A 32 -3.85 0.23 6.85
N ALA A 33 -3.20 -0.89 6.54
CA ALA A 33 -1.91 -1.23 7.15
C ALA A 33 -0.84 -0.17 6.86
N ILE A 34 -0.75 0.33 5.62
CA ILE A 34 0.18 1.41 5.24
C ILE A 34 -0.13 2.70 6.01
N LEU A 35 -1.38 3.17 6.01
CA LEU A 35 -1.76 4.45 6.63
C LEU A 35 -1.68 4.42 8.17
N THR A 36 -1.86 3.26 8.78
CA THR A 36 -1.65 3.04 10.22
C THR A 36 -0.16 3.06 10.57
N THR A 37 0.69 2.49 9.71
CA THR A 37 2.13 2.34 9.97
C THR A 37 2.92 3.63 9.68
N LEU A 38 2.51 4.40 8.67
CA LEU A 38 3.23 5.60 8.26
C LEU A 38 3.06 6.76 9.26
N PRO A 39 4.17 7.37 9.73
CA PRO A 39 4.12 8.60 10.51
C PRO A 39 3.47 9.75 9.74
N LYS A 40 2.82 10.69 10.45
CA LYS A 40 2.28 11.94 9.88
C LYS A 40 3.33 13.02 9.60
N ALA A 41 4.62 12.71 9.76
CA ALA A 41 5.71 13.68 9.63
C ALA A 41 6.91 13.06 8.92
N ALA A 42 7.64 13.90 8.20
CA ALA A 42 8.96 13.57 7.67
C ALA A 42 9.96 13.31 8.84
N PRO A 43 10.98 12.46 8.65
CA PRO A 43 11.36 11.83 7.39
C PRO A 43 10.58 10.55 7.07
N GLY A 44 9.70 10.09 7.97
CA GLY A 44 8.89 8.89 7.76
C GLY A 44 9.68 7.58 7.81
N LEU A 45 9.21 6.55 7.10
CA LEU A 45 9.79 5.21 7.07
C LEU A 45 10.29 4.84 5.68
N THR A 46 11.34 4.02 5.62
CA THR A 46 11.73 3.35 4.39
C THR A 46 10.69 2.30 3.99
N VAL A 47 10.68 1.90 2.71
CA VAL A 47 9.77 0.83 2.23
C VAL A 47 10.03 -0.50 2.95
N ALA A 48 11.29 -0.77 3.33
CA ALA A 48 11.66 -1.98 4.07
C ALA A 48 11.09 -1.96 5.49
N GLU A 49 11.33 -0.88 6.25
CA GLU A 49 10.77 -0.71 7.61
C GLU A 49 9.24 -0.72 7.59
N LEU A 50 8.63 -0.09 6.59
CA LEU A 50 7.18 -0.10 6.40
C LEU A 50 6.66 -1.54 6.20
N LYS A 51 7.33 -2.33 5.36
CA LYS A 51 6.95 -3.73 5.11
C LYS A 51 7.02 -4.57 6.40
N GLU A 52 8.11 -4.47 7.14
CA GLU A 52 8.29 -5.22 8.40
C GLU A 52 7.19 -4.90 9.41
N ARG A 53 6.86 -3.62 9.56
CA ARG A 53 5.85 -3.15 10.52
C ARG A 53 4.41 -3.44 10.10
N LEU A 54 4.11 -3.47 8.80
CA LEU A 54 2.75 -3.71 8.32
C LEU A 54 2.39 -5.20 8.19
N LEU A 55 3.37 -6.09 8.03
CA LEU A 55 3.12 -7.53 7.84
C LEU A 55 2.27 -8.13 8.97
N PRO A 56 2.55 -7.85 10.27
CA PRO A 56 1.72 -8.32 11.38
C PRO A 56 0.29 -7.74 11.41
N LEU A 57 0.03 -6.66 10.67
CA LEU A 57 -1.28 -6.00 10.61
C LEU A 57 -2.18 -6.57 9.50
N LEU A 58 -1.63 -7.40 8.62
CA LEU A 58 -2.40 -7.96 7.51
C LEU A 58 -3.24 -9.15 7.98
N PRO A 59 -4.54 -9.19 7.66
CA PRO A 59 -5.39 -10.34 7.93
C PRO A 59 -4.89 -11.59 7.18
N ASP A 60 -4.74 -12.70 7.89
CA ASP A 60 -4.19 -13.95 7.32
C ASP A 60 -5.12 -14.59 6.28
N ASP A 61 -6.44 -14.41 6.41
CA ASP A 61 -7.44 -14.82 5.41
C ASP A 61 -7.26 -14.12 4.05
N LEU A 62 -6.77 -12.88 4.06
CA LEU A 62 -6.49 -12.09 2.85
C LEU A 62 -5.04 -12.23 2.37
N PHE A 63 -4.09 -12.38 3.31
CA PHE A 63 -2.65 -12.45 3.08
C PHE A 63 -2.04 -13.61 3.86
N PRO A 64 -2.34 -14.87 3.50
CA PRO A 64 -1.88 -16.03 4.25
C PRO A 64 -0.35 -16.06 4.30
N GLY A 65 0.22 -15.98 5.51
CA GLY A 65 1.67 -15.86 5.71
C GLY A 65 2.32 -14.66 5.00
N GLY A 66 1.57 -13.58 4.72
CA GLY A 66 2.05 -12.42 3.98
C GLY A 66 2.19 -12.63 2.46
N ALA A 67 1.51 -13.64 1.89
CA ALA A 67 1.59 -13.96 0.47
C ALA A 67 1.37 -12.73 -0.42
N LYS A 68 2.33 -12.47 -1.32
CA LYS A 68 2.33 -11.33 -2.27
C LYS A 68 2.25 -9.94 -1.61
N ALA A 69 2.49 -9.81 -0.29
CA ALA A 69 2.43 -8.53 0.41
C ALA A 69 3.38 -7.48 -0.20
N GLY A 70 4.53 -7.88 -0.75
CA GLY A 70 5.45 -6.96 -1.43
C GLY A 70 4.86 -6.31 -2.68
N TRP A 71 4.12 -7.07 -3.51
CA TRP A 71 3.47 -6.54 -4.71
C TRP A 71 2.31 -5.60 -4.32
N TRP A 72 1.51 -6.02 -3.35
CA TRP A 72 0.41 -5.21 -2.82
C TRP A 72 0.91 -3.92 -2.16
N LEU A 73 1.96 -4.00 -1.35
CA LEU A 73 2.61 -2.83 -0.76
C LEU A 73 3.02 -1.86 -1.85
N LYS A 74 3.74 -2.32 -2.89
CA LYS A 74 4.21 -1.45 -3.96
C LYS A 74 3.06 -0.82 -4.75
N GLY A 75 2.05 -1.62 -5.11
CA GLY A 75 0.88 -1.14 -5.85
C GLY A 75 0.09 -0.09 -5.07
N VAL A 76 -0.27 -0.41 -3.82
CA VAL A 76 -1.05 0.50 -2.97
C VAL A 76 -0.22 1.73 -2.58
N GLN A 77 1.09 1.61 -2.38
CA GLN A 77 1.97 2.76 -2.19
C GLN A 77 1.85 3.74 -3.38
N LEU A 78 2.03 3.27 -4.62
CA LEU A 78 1.99 4.13 -5.81
C LEU A 78 0.62 4.77 -6.04
N ASP A 79 -0.44 4.05 -5.68
CA ASP A 79 -1.82 4.55 -5.71
C ASP A 79 -2.07 5.63 -4.66
N LEU A 80 -1.59 5.43 -3.42
CA LEU A 80 -1.72 6.44 -2.36
C LEU A 80 -0.87 7.68 -2.64
N GLU A 81 0.27 7.53 -3.31
CA GLU A 81 1.05 8.66 -3.83
C GLU A 81 0.29 9.41 -4.93
N ALA A 82 -0.32 8.69 -5.89
CA ALA A 82 -1.13 9.30 -6.96
C ALA A 82 -2.33 10.07 -6.39
N LYS A 83 -2.94 9.54 -5.32
CA LYS A 83 -4.07 10.15 -4.61
C LYS A 83 -3.69 11.23 -3.59
N GLY A 84 -2.40 11.52 -3.41
CA GLY A 84 -1.93 12.55 -2.47
C GLY A 84 -2.20 12.22 -1.00
N LEU A 85 -2.23 10.94 -0.62
CA LEU A 85 -2.42 10.49 0.77
C LEU A 85 -1.10 10.23 1.49
N ILE A 86 -0.04 9.96 0.74
CA ILE A 86 1.32 9.80 1.26
C ILE A 86 2.29 10.54 0.33
N ALA A 87 3.44 10.93 0.87
CA ALA A 87 4.50 11.57 0.11
C ALA A 87 5.84 10.85 0.29
N ARG A 88 6.70 11.03 -0.71
CA ARG A 88 8.07 10.52 -0.70
C ARG A 88 9.05 11.61 -0.26
N VAL A 89 10.03 11.21 0.53
CA VAL A 89 11.23 12.00 0.83
C VAL A 89 12.37 11.41 0.03
N VAL A 90 13.02 12.22 -0.81
CA VAL A 90 14.11 11.79 -1.70
C VAL A 90 15.38 11.59 -0.89
N THR A 91 15.50 10.40 -0.30
CA THR A 91 16.67 9.93 0.46
C THR A 91 17.19 8.62 -0.12
N LYS A 92 18.35 8.16 0.35
CA LYS A 92 18.91 6.84 0.03
C LYS A 92 19.07 6.05 1.33
N PRO A 93 18.20 5.06 1.64
CA PRO A 93 17.02 4.61 0.87
C PRO A 93 15.84 5.60 0.89
N LEU A 94 14.91 5.48 -0.07
CA LEU A 94 13.68 6.29 -0.18
C LEU A 94 12.83 6.15 1.09
N ARG A 95 12.26 7.26 1.57
CA ARG A 95 11.32 7.27 2.70
C ARG A 95 9.95 7.78 2.32
N LEU A 96 8.95 7.39 3.09
CA LEU A 96 7.54 7.70 2.91
C LEU A 96 6.95 8.22 4.22
N HIS A 97 6.07 9.22 4.14
CA HIS A 97 5.25 9.67 5.28
C HIS A 97 3.81 9.94 4.81
N ARG A 98 2.87 9.97 5.77
CA ARG A 98 1.48 10.34 5.51
C ARG A 98 1.35 11.86 5.40
N LEU A 99 0.46 12.30 4.51
CA LEU A 99 0.05 13.69 4.34
C LEU A 99 -1.14 14.04 5.25
#